data_AF-A0A392PX18-F1
#
_entry.id   AF-A0A392PX18-F1
#
_cell.length_a   1.000
_cell.length_b   1.000
_cell.length_c   1.000
_cell.angle_alpha   90.00
_cell.angle_beta   90.00
_cell.angle_gamma   90.00
#
_symmetry.space_group_name_H-M   'P 1'
#
loop_
_entity.id
_entity.type
_entity.pdbx_description
1 polymer ?
#
loop_
_entity_poly.entity_id
_entity_poly.type
_entity_poly.pdbx_seq_one_letter_code
_entity_poly.pdbx_strand_id
1 'polypeptide(L)' 'PGVDREWPIEKMKDIKVKDALKHPIWTLGRKITVDSATLFNKGLEVIEAHYLFGAEYDDIEIVIHPQSIIHSLVETQV' A
#
# COMPACT_ATOMS: atom_id res chain seq x y z
N PRO A 1 2.14 -2.95 -3.11
CA PRO A 1 2.68 -2.27 -4.31
C PRO A 1 4.19 -1.92 -4.23
N GLY A 2 4.89 -2.28 -3.14
CA GLY A 2 6.33 -2.08 -2.99
C GLY A 2 7.21 -2.72 -4.06
N VAL A 3 8.45 -2.22 -4.16
CA VAL A 3 9.51 -2.69 -5.06
C VAL A 3 9.96 -4.14 -4.75
N ASP A 4 9.72 -4.57 -3.52
CA ASP A 4 10.16 -5.80 -2.87
C ASP A 4 9.06 -6.87 -2.82
N ARG A 5 7.89 -6.61 -3.44
CA ARG A 5 6.74 -7.53 -3.47
C ARG A 5 7.06 -8.94 -3.97
N GLU A 6 7.96 -9.05 -4.93
CA GLU A 6 8.36 -10.34 -5.53
C GLU A 6 9.68 -10.87 -4.96
N TRP A 7 10.21 -10.22 -3.91
CA TRP A 7 11.44 -10.70 -3.28
C TRP A 7 11.15 -11.97 -2.47
N PRO A 8 12.08 -12.94 -2.48
CA PRO A 8 12.04 -14.05 -1.55
C PRO A 8 12.00 -13.55 -0.10
N ILE A 9 11.21 -14.19 0.75
CA ILE A 9 11.02 -13.79 2.16
C ILE A 9 12.36 -13.72 2.89
N GLU A 10 13.30 -14.61 2.56
CA GLU A 10 14.64 -14.67 3.14
C GLU A 10 15.43 -13.38 2.87
N LYS A 11 15.22 -12.76 1.71
CA LYS A 11 15.90 -11.51 1.32
C LYS A 11 15.27 -10.26 1.94
N MET A 12 14.03 -10.35 2.44
CA MET A 12 13.35 -9.19 3.06
C MET A 12 14.12 -8.66 4.28
N LYS A 13 14.82 -9.53 5.01
CA LYS A 13 15.62 -9.14 6.19
C LYS A 13 16.80 -8.23 5.85
N ASP A 14 17.28 -8.29 4.61
CA ASP A 14 18.47 -7.55 4.16
C ASP A 14 18.14 -6.26 3.41
N ILE A 15 16.85 -5.94 3.22
CA ILE A 15 16.40 -4.77 2.49
C ILE A 15 17.04 -3.49 3.06
N LYS A 16 17.53 -2.63 2.17
CA LYS A 16 18.06 -1.32 2.55
C LYS A 16 17.08 -0.23 2.17
N VAL A 17 17.15 0.90 2.87
CA VAL A 17 16.35 2.09 2.54
C VAL A 17 16.49 2.50 1.08
N LYS A 18 17.71 2.43 0.52
CA LYS A 18 17.96 2.74 -0.89
C LYS A 18 17.21 1.84 -1.88
N ASP A 19 16.85 0.62 -1.47
CA ASP A 19 16.13 -0.32 -2.30
C ASP A 19 14.64 0.02 -2.24
N ALA A 20 14.10 0.19 -1.03
CA ALA A 20 12.71 0.63 -0.81
C ALA A 20 12.37 1.96 -1.52
N LEU A 21 13.33 2.88 -1.67
CA LEU A 21 13.13 4.16 -2.36
C LEU A 21 12.92 4.07 -3.88
N LYS A 22 13.08 2.89 -4.49
CA LYS A 22 12.90 2.67 -5.94
C LYS A 22 11.48 2.23 -6.27
N HIS A 23 10.49 3.07 -5.97
CA HIS A 23 9.10 2.74 -6.22
C HIS A 23 8.83 2.55 -7.74
N PRO A 24 8.12 1.48 -8.17
CA PRO A 24 8.01 1.13 -9.58
C PRO A 24 7.09 2.04 -10.41
N ILE A 25 6.11 2.70 -9.77
CA ILE A 25 5.08 3.50 -10.46
C ILE A 25 5.23 5.00 -10.18
N TRP A 26 5.28 5.39 -8.92
CA TRP A 26 5.22 6.79 -8.48
C TRP A 26 6.57 7.36 -8.03
N THR A 27 6.78 8.66 -8.29
CA THR A 27 7.85 9.46 -7.67
C THR A 27 7.27 10.18 -6.46
N LEU A 28 7.68 9.77 -5.25
CA LEU A 28 7.10 10.26 -3.99
C LEU A 28 8.20 10.70 -2.99
N GLY A 29 7.78 11.28 -1.86
CA GLY A 29 8.68 11.57 -0.74
C GLY A 29 9.22 10.30 -0.06
N ARG A 30 10.37 10.41 0.62
CA ARG A 30 11.08 9.25 1.21
C ARG A 30 10.22 8.44 2.18
N LYS A 31 9.47 9.10 3.06
CA LYS A 31 8.65 8.45 4.10
C LYS A 31 7.55 7.59 3.48
N ILE A 32 6.69 8.21 2.68
CA ILE A 32 5.57 7.52 2.00
C ILE A 32 6.07 6.40 1.07
N THR A 33 7.25 6.57 0.47
CA THR A 33 7.86 5.53 -0.37
C THR A 33 8.24 4.29 0.45
N VAL A 34 8.88 4.48 1.60
CA VAL A 34 9.22 3.37 2.50
C VAL A 34 7.96 2.71 3.07
N ASP A 35 6.96 3.50 3.46
CA ASP A 35 5.69 2.97 3.95
C ASP A 35 4.93 2.17 2.89
N SER A 36 5.07 2.54 1.61
CA SER A 36 4.49 1.79 0.50
C SER A 36 5.19 0.46 0.26
N ALA A 37 6.51 0.40 0.52
CA ALA A 37 7.29 -0.84 0.47
C ALA A 37 6.84 -1.82 1.55
N THR A 38 6.63 -1.34 2.79
CA THR A 38 6.20 -2.16 3.93
C THR A 38 4.69 -2.41 4.00
N LEU A 39 3.91 -1.87 3.06
CA LEU A 39 2.43 -1.78 3.10
C LEU A 39 1.87 -0.98 4.28
N PHE A 40 2.72 -0.36 5.11
CA PHE A 40 2.27 0.47 6.22
C PHE A 40 1.40 1.64 5.75
N ASN A 41 1.70 2.17 4.56
CA ASN A 41 0.88 3.21 3.94
C ASN A 41 -0.57 2.72 3.74
N LYS A 42 -0.75 1.48 3.29
CA LYS A 42 -2.09 0.92 3.09
C LYS A 42 -2.83 0.71 4.42
N GLY A 43 -2.11 0.35 5.49
CA GLY A 43 -2.68 0.30 6.84
C GLY A 43 -3.17 1.66 7.33
N LEU A 44 -2.41 2.74 7.08
CA LEU A 44 -2.85 4.10 7.39
C LEU A 44 -4.07 4.51 6.56
N GLU A 45 -4.12 4.14 5.29
CA GLU A 45 -5.27 4.41 4.40
C GLU A 45 -6.54 3.67 4.83
N VAL A 46 -6.44 2.48 5.45
CA VAL A 46 -7.61 1.79 6.05
C VAL A 46 -8.17 2.57 7.23
N ILE A 47 -7.30 3.01 8.14
CA ILE A 47 -7.71 3.86 9.28
C ILE A 47 -8.34 5.16 8.76
N GLU A 48 -7.73 5.78 7.75
CA GLU A 48 -8.27 6.97 7.10
C GLU A 48 -9.65 6.72 6.49
N ALA A 49 -9.86 5.62 5.77
CA ALA A 49 -11.16 5.29 5.19
C ALA A 49 -12.25 5.10 6.24
N HIS A 50 -11.92 4.47 7.37
CA HIS A 50 -12.83 4.34 8.52
C HIS A 50 -13.27 5.72 9.05
N TYR A 51 -12.31 6.63 9.29
CA TYR A 51 -12.62 7.94 9.85
C TYR A 51 -13.25 8.92 8.85
N LEU A 52 -12.84 8.88 7.58
CA LEU A 52 -13.33 9.80 6.55
C LEU A 52 -14.72 9.43 6.03
N PHE A 53 -15.00 8.12 5.91
CA PHE A 53 -16.22 7.63 5.26
C PHE A 53 -17.16 6.88 6.19
N GLY A 54 -16.75 6.63 7.45
CA GLY A 54 -17.56 5.89 8.41
C GLY A 54 -17.70 4.40 8.06
N ALA A 55 -16.81 3.86 7.23
CA ALA A 55 -16.79 2.44 6.90
C ALA A 55 -16.28 1.63 8.10
N GLU A 56 -16.96 0.55 8.46
CA GLU A 56 -16.45 -0.38 9.47
C GLU A 56 -15.21 -1.11 8.93
N TYR A 57 -14.28 -1.51 9.80
CA TYR A 57 -13.04 -2.16 9.35
C TYR A 57 -13.30 -3.45 8.56
N ASP A 58 -14.36 -4.18 8.91
CA ASP A 58 -14.78 -5.41 8.21
C ASP A 58 -15.31 -5.14 6.80
N ASP A 59 -15.71 -3.90 6.49
CA ASP A 59 -16.20 -3.46 5.17
C ASP A 59 -15.09 -2.88 4.28
N ILE A 60 -13.84 -2.82 4.75
CA ILE A 60 -12.70 -2.26 3.99
C ILE A 60 -11.81 -3.39 3.46
N GLU A 61 -11.97 -3.74 2.19
CA GLU A 61 -11.13 -4.74 1.53
C GLU A 61 -9.85 -4.14 0.93
N ILE A 62 -8.70 -4.72 1.29
CA ILE A 62 -7.40 -4.36 0.70
C ILE A 62 -7.11 -5.25 -0.51
N VAL A 63 -7.14 -4.66 -1.71
CA VAL A 63 -6.79 -5.35 -2.96
C VAL A 63 -5.44 -4.86 -3.49
N ILE A 64 -4.58 -5.80 -3.92
CA ILE A 64 -3.30 -5.47 -4.57
C ILE A 64 -3.51 -5.29 -6.08
N HIS A 65 -3.37 -4.05 -6.56
CA HIS A 65 -3.42 -3.69 -7.98
C HIS A 65 -2.09 -3.08 -8.44
N PRO A 66 -1.12 -3.87 -8.95
CA PRO A 66 0.24 -3.42 -9.24
C PRO A 66 0.33 -2.29 -10.27
N GLN A 67 -0.62 -2.21 -11.20
CA GLN A 67 -0.65 -1.20 -12.25
C GLN A 67 -1.04 0.18 -11.70
N SER A 68 -1.72 0.25 -10.55
CA SER A 68 -2.20 1.49 -9.94
C SER A 68 -3.03 2.36 -10.91
N ILE A 69 -3.82 1.74 -11.80
CA ILE A 69 -4.71 2.43 -12.74
C ILE A 69 -6.07 2.66 -12.08
N ILE A 70 -6.60 1.64 -11.41
CA ILE A 70 -7.77 1.78 -10.53
C ILE A 70 -7.25 2.16 -9.13
N HIS A 71 -7.71 3.31 -8.62
CA HIS A 71 -7.18 3.88 -7.37
C HIS A 71 -7.91 3.38 -6.12
N SER A 72 -9.23 3.22 -6.20
CA SER A 72 -10.11 2.62 -5.19
C SER A 72 -11.46 2.28 -5.86
N LEU A 73 -12.29 1.47 -5.18
CA LEU A 73 -13.65 1.14 -5.60
C LEU A 73 -14.58 1.27 -4.39
N VAL A 74 -15.88 1.41 -4.64
CA VAL A 74 -16.93 1.43 -3.62
C VAL A 74 -17.99 0.42 -4.03
N GLU A 75 -18.34 -0.49 -3.14
CA GLU A 75 -19.50 -1.36 -3.28
C GLU A 75 -20.73 -0.67 -2.67
N THR A 76 -21.85 -0.67 -3.37
CA THR A 76 -23.11 -0.09 -2.89
C THR A 76 -24.13 -1.20 -2.67
N GLN A 77 -24.99 -1.02 -1.67
CA GLN A 77 -26.15 -1.88 -1.48
C GLN A 77 -27.10 -1.76 -2.69
N VAL A 78 -27.65 -2.90 -3.11
CA VAL A 78 -28.62 -3.01 -4.22
C VAL A 78 -30.04 -2.84 -3.69
#